data_AF-A0A378G261-F1
#
_entry.id   AF-A0A378G261-F1
#
_cell.length_a   1.000
_cell.length_b   1.000
_cell.length_c   1.000
_cell.angle_alpha   90.00
_cell.angle_beta   90.00
_cell.angle_gamma   90.00
#
_symmetry.space_group_name_H-M   'P 1'
#
loop_
_entity.id
_entity.type
_entity.pdbx_description
1 polymer ?
#
loop_
_entity_poly.entity_id
_entity_poly.type
_entity_poly.pdbx_seq_one_letter_code
_entity_poly.pdbx_strand_id
1 'polypeptide(L)' 'MQRIIIPTHYVHTRSTPLWTKETAPASIWRRHLDAGTPAGRLPSSLR' A
#
# COMPACT_ATOMS: atom_id res chain seq x y z
N MET A 1 -14.44 13.41 0.29
CA MET A 1 -13.66 12.31 -0.33
C MET A 1 -14.24 10.99 0.15
N GLN A 2 -14.46 10.02 -0.74
CA GLN A 2 -14.99 8.71 -0.35
C GLN A 2 -13.84 7.73 -0.10
N ARG A 3 -13.94 6.96 0.98
CA ARG A 3 -12.99 5.90 1.32
C ARG A 3 -13.22 4.69 0.41
N ILE A 4 -12.16 4.12 -0.15
CA ILE A 4 -12.24 2.85 -0.86
C ILE A 4 -12.36 1.73 0.18
N ILE A 5 -13.41 0.91 0.07
CA ILE A 5 -13.59 -0.27 0.92
C ILE A 5 -12.91 -1.47 0.25
N ILE A 6 -11.98 -2.10 0.98
CA ILE A 6 -11.37 -3.36 0.54
C ILE A 6 -12.40 -4.49 0.76
N PRO A 7 -12.80 -5.25 -0.28
CA PRO A 7 -13.76 -6.33 -0.11
C PRO A 7 -13.26 -7.40 0.87
N THR A 8 -14.19 -8.02 1.60
CA THR A 8 -13.86 -8.90 2.73
C THR A 8 -13.16 -10.20 2.36
N HIS A 9 -13.27 -10.63 1.10
CA HIS A 9 -12.64 -11.86 0.61
C HIS A 9 -11.16 -11.69 0.21
N TYR A 10 -10.61 -10.47 0.26
CA TYR A 10 -9.20 -10.23 -0.02
C TYR A 10 -8.31 -10.75 1.12
N VAL A 11 -7.24 -11.45 0.75
CA VAL A 11 -6.27 -12.02 1.69
C VAL A 11 -5.06 -11.11 1.84
N HIS A 12 -4.61 -10.90 3.08
CA HIS A 12 -3.41 -10.13 3.36
C HIS A 12 -2.16 -10.92 2.96
N THR A 13 -1.35 -10.38 2.04
CA THR A 13 -0.16 -11.11 1.52
C THR A 13 1.18 -10.60 2.03
N ARG A 14 1.28 -9.34 2.46
CA ARG A 14 2.53 -8.72 2.92
C ARG A 14 2.24 -7.49 3.76
N SER A 15 3.07 -7.24 4.77
CA SER A 15 3.10 -5.98 5.51
C SER A 15 4.50 -5.39 5.43
N THR A 16 4.57 -4.07 5.25
CA THR A 16 5.81 -3.33 5.47
C THR A 16 6.06 -3.20 6.97
N PRO A 17 7.31 -3.04 7.43
CA PRO A 17 7.58 -2.64 8.80
C PRO A 17 7.08 -1.22 9.04
N LEU A 18 7.15 -0.77 10.30
CA LEU A 18 6.91 0.63 10.62
C LEU A 18 7.99 1.49 9.98
N TRP A 19 7.55 2.50 9.24
CA TRP A 19 8.42 3.45 8.56
C TRP A 19 8.33 4.84 9.18
N THR A 20 9.48 5.47 9.30
CA THR A 20 9.66 6.88 9.64
C THR A 20 10.14 7.62 8.39
N LYS A 21 10.38 8.93 8.46
CA LYS A 21 10.93 9.68 7.32
C LYS A 21 12.32 9.17 6.94
N GLU A 22 13.06 8.64 7.92
CA GLU A 22 14.44 8.21 7.82
C GLU A 22 14.54 6.74 7.38
N THR A 23 13.59 5.89 7.79
CA THR A 23 13.63 4.44 7.53
C THR A 23 12.80 3.98 6.35
N ALA A 24 11.93 4.84 5.81
CA ALA A 24 11.16 4.51 4.61
C ALA A 24 12.06 4.43 3.36
N PRO A 25 11.72 3.56 2.39
CA PRO A 25 12.39 3.58 1.09
C PRO A 25 12.16 4.92 0.41
N ALA A 26 13.23 5.60 -0.01
CA ALA A 26 13.18 6.96 -0.56
C ALA A 26 12.24 7.11 -1.77
N SER A 27 11.97 6.02 -2.49
CA SER A 27 11.04 5.98 -3.61
C SER A 27 9.59 6.29 -3.23
N ILE A 28 9.18 6.05 -1.97
CA ILE A 28 7.79 6.32 -1.54
C ILE A 28 7.44 7.81 -1.61
N TRP A 29 8.45 8.68 -1.48
CA TRP A 29 8.31 10.14 -1.54
C TRP A 29 8.35 10.70 -2.96
N ARG A 30 8.61 9.86 -3.95
CA ARG A 30 8.56 10.23 -5.37
C ARG A 30 7.26 9.70 -5.97
N ARG A 31 6.81 10.33 -7.06
CA ARG A 31 5.69 9.77 -7.84
C ARG A 31 6.10 8.37 -8.32
N HIS A 32 5.35 7.37 -7.89
CA HIS A 32 5.54 5.99 -8.29
C HIS A 32 4.18 5.31 -8.38
N LEU A 33 4.12 4.24 -9.17
CA LEU A 33 3.09 3.22 -9.04
C LEU A 33 3.71 2.09 -8.23
N ASP A 34 2.94 1.54 -7.29
CA ASP A 34 3.39 0.38 -6.53
C ASP A 34 3.78 -0.75 -7.50
N ALA A 35 5.06 -1.14 -7.47
CA ALA A 35 5.59 -2.14 -8.39
C ALA A 35 4.99 -3.52 -8.11
N GLY A 36 4.68 -4.27 -9.17
CA GLY A 36 4.06 -5.59 -9.05
C GLY A 36 2.63 -5.55 -8.50
N THR A 37 1.88 -4.48 -8.79
CA THR A 37 0.44 -4.37 -8.51
C THR A 37 -0.33 -4.86 -9.75
N PRO A 38 -0.66 -6.16 -9.86
CA PRO A 38 -1.69 -6.59 -10.79
C PRO A 38 -3.00 -5.88 -10.42
N ALA A 39 -3.86 -5.65 -11.43
CA ALA A 39 -5.15 -5.02 -11.24
C ALA A 39 -5.89 -5.66 -10.04
N GLY A 40 -6.27 -4.84 -9.05
CA GLY A 40 -7.01 -5.28 -7.86
C GLY A 40 -6.23 -5.37 -6.55
N ARG A 41 -4.90 -5.23 -6.52
CA ARG A 41 -4.15 -5.18 -5.24
C ARG A 41 -4.23 -3.79 -4.61
N LEU A 42 -4.84 -3.70 -3.42
CA LEU A 42 -4.96 -2.45 -2.65
C LEU A 42 -3.89 -2.37 -1.54
N PRO A 43 -3.26 -1.21 -1.31
CA PRO A 43 -2.31 -1.04 -0.21
C PRO A 43 -3.03 -1.13 1.14
N SER A 44 -2.36 -1.74 2.12
CA SER A 44 -2.89 -1.98 3.47
C SER A 44 -3.12 -0.69 4.28
N SER A 45 -2.54 0.44 3.86
CA SER A 45 -2.71 1.76 4.50
C SER A 45 -4.08 2.40 4.27
N LEU A 46 -4.97 1.77 3.49
CA LEU A 46 -6.31 2.28 3.20
C LEU A 46 -7.39 1.80 4.20
N ARG A 47 -7.03 0.98 5.20
CA ARG A 47 -7.97 0.40 6.18
C ARG A 47 -8.22 1.28 7.40
#